data_AF-X0XNB0-F1
#
_entry.id   AF-X0XNB0-F1
#
_cell.length_a   1.000
_cell.length_b   1.000
_cell.length_c   1.000
_cell.angle_alpha   90.00
_cell.angle_beta   90.00
_cell.angle_gamma   90.00
#
_symmetry.space_group_name_H-M   'P 1'
#
loop_
_entity.id
_entity.type
_entity.pdbx_description
1 polymer ?
#
loop_
_entity_poly.entity_id
_entity_poly.type
_entity_poly.pdbx_seq_one_letter_code
_entity_poly.pdbx_strand_id
1 'polypeptide(L)'
;TARGGLIDEEALYQAVEEGRVAGAAIDVFPQEPPARDNPLLRSERIIVTPHLGASTTEAQERVAVDVAHEVLAVLSGEPATYAVNAPLISAETMSVIAPYLEVAEKTASLATQLSAGQLGNVEIEYLGEIAHQDVTPLRAAVIRGLLLPISEEKVTIVNASLVAERRGLKIGERMGAVEEPYANLVSVGLTTSEGTTKVAGTSAHDGAHVVLINDFWVDIPPGDGYLLLCENLDRP
;
A
#
# COMPACT_ATOMS: atom_id res chain seq x y z
N THR A 1 0.44 -4.88 33.71
CA THR A 1 -0.60 -5.03 32.66
C THR A 1 -0.17 -4.45 31.31
N ALA A 2 1.12 -4.44 30.99
CA ALA A 2 1.63 -3.83 29.75
C ALA A 2 2.01 -4.90 28.73
N ARG A 3 3.29 -5.21 28.56
CA ARG A 3 3.76 -6.31 27.71
C ARG A 3 4.37 -7.43 28.54
N GLY A 4 4.15 -8.67 28.13
CA GLY A 4 4.86 -9.83 28.66
C GLY A 4 6.37 -9.66 28.45
N GLY A 5 7.16 -10.08 29.45
CA GLY A 5 8.63 -10.04 29.38
C GLY A 5 9.30 -8.70 29.69
N LEU A 6 8.54 -7.66 30.08
CA LEU A 6 9.14 -6.43 30.61
C LEU A 6 9.80 -6.63 31.98
N ILE A 7 9.35 -7.64 32.72
CA ILE A 7 9.88 -8.04 34.02
C ILE A 7 10.31 -9.50 33.89
N ASP A 8 11.49 -9.81 34.41
CA ASP A 8 11.96 -11.19 34.54
C ASP A 8 11.13 -11.92 35.61
N GLU A 9 10.45 -12.99 35.20
CA GLU A 9 9.48 -13.71 36.03
C GLU A 9 10.12 -14.38 37.24
N GLU A 10 11.31 -14.96 37.06
CA GLU A 10 12.01 -15.66 38.14
C GLU A 10 12.58 -14.65 39.13
N ALA A 11 13.21 -13.58 38.64
CA ALA A 11 13.73 -12.53 39.50
C ALA A 11 12.62 -11.84 40.32
N LEU A 12 11.45 -11.63 39.72
CA LEU A 12 10.29 -11.09 40.43
C LEU A 12 9.81 -12.04 41.52
N TYR A 13 9.66 -13.34 41.20
CA TYR A 13 9.26 -14.34 42.17
C TYR A 13 10.21 -14.36 43.37
N GLN A 14 11.52 -14.46 43.13
CA GLN A 14 12.52 -14.46 44.20
C GLN A 14 12.48 -13.18 45.03
N ALA A 15 12.34 -12.01 44.40
CA ALA A 15 12.27 -10.74 45.12
C ALA A 15 11.03 -10.62 46.03
N VAL A 16 9.91 -11.26 45.64
CA VAL A 16 8.69 -11.33 46.45
C VAL A 16 8.84 -12.31 47.62
N GLU A 17 9.44 -13.47 47.38
CA GLU A 17 9.70 -14.48 48.42
C GLU A 17 10.72 -13.99 49.45
N GLU A 18 11.79 -13.31 49.01
CA GLU A 18 12.78 -12.64 49.86
C GLU A 18 12.22 -11.43 50.63
N GLY A 19 10.98 -11.00 50.32
CA GLY A 19 10.33 -9.85 50.94
C GLY A 19 10.91 -8.49 50.55
N ARG A 20 11.77 -8.45 49.52
CA ARG A 20 12.28 -7.19 48.93
C ARG A 20 11.17 -6.45 48.19
N VAL A 21 10.24 -7.19 47.61
CA VAL A 21 8.99 -6.72 47.04
C VAL A 21 7.86 -7.29 47.88
N ALA A 22 6.96 -6.44 48.38
CA ALA A 22 5.88 -6.88 49.27
C ALA A 22 4.83 -7.77 48.57
N GLY A 23 4.71 -7.62 47.24
CA GLY A 23 3.80 -8.37 46.38
C GLY A 23 3.77 -7.77 44.96
N ALA A 24 3.12 -8.46 44.03
CA ALA A 24 3.03 -8.02 42.64
C ALA A 24 1.66 -8.35 42.02
N ALA A 25 1.33 -7.68 40.91
CA ALA A 25 0.15 -7.99 40.10
C ALA A 25 0.56 -8.09 38.63
N ILE A 26 0.33 -9.27 38.03
CA ILE A 26 0.76 -9.62 36.68
C ILE A 26 -0.45 -10.02 35.85
N ASP A 27 -0.60 -9.40 34.68
CA ASP A 27 -1.70 -9.68 33.76
C ASP A 27 -1.22 -10.28 32.44
N VAL A 28 0.08 -10.16 32.14
CA VAL A 28 0.66 -10.52 30.85
C VAL A 28 1.95 -11.32 31.08
N PHE A 29 2.18 -12.32 30.25
CA PHE A 29 3.30 -13.26 30.36
C PHE A 29 4.11 -13.28 29.06
N PRO A 30 5.43 -13.55 29.08
CA PRO A 30 6.21 -13.69 27.85
C PRO A 30 5.66 -14.80 26.93
N GLN A 31 5.18 -15.88 27.54
CA GLN A 31 4.47 -16.97 26.88
C GLN A 31 3.04 -17.03 27.41
N GLU A 32 2.06 -16.98 26.50
CA GLU A 32 0.64 -17.11 26.84
C GLU A 32 0.01 -18.29 26.07
N PRO A 33 -0.67 -19.22 26.76
CA PRO A 33 -0.87 -19.29 28.22
C PRO A 33 0.44 -19.61 28.97
N PRO A 34 0.61 -19.13 30.22
CA PRO A 34 1.80 -19.42 31.01
C PRO A 34 1.90 -20.93 31.29
N ALA A 35 3.14 -21.42 31.40
CA ALA A 35 3.40 -22.80 31.78
C ALA A 35 2.76 -23.12 33.15
N ARG A 36 2.23 -24.33 33.31
CA ARG A 36 1.52 -24.75 34.54
C ARG A 36 2.40 -24.72 35.79
N ASP A 37 3.70 -24.81 35.61
CA ASP A 37 4.73 -24.77 36.64
C ASP A 37 5.36 -23.39 36.82
N ASN A 38 4.87 -22.35 36.13
CA ASN A 38 5.34 -20.98 36.32
C ASN A 38 5.20 -20.56 37.80
N PRO A 39 6.29 -20.12 38.46
CA PRO A 39 6.31 -19.86 39.89
C PRO A 39 5.38 -18.72 40.30
N LEU A 40 5.14 -17.75 39.42
CA LEU A 40 4.24 -16.63 39.67
C LEU A 40 2.78 -17.07 39.89
N LEU A 41 2.38 -18.22 39.33
CA LEU A 41 1.03 -18.78 39.50
C LEU A 41 0.82 -19.42 40.87
N ARG A 42 1.90 -19.67 41.63
CA ARG A 42 1.86 -20.40 42.91
C ARG A 42 2.04 -19.50 44.13
N SER A 43 2.54 -18.28 43.96
CA SER A 43 2.76 -17.35 45.07
C SER A 43 1.45 -16.71 45.53
N GLU A 44 1.16 -16.76 46.83
CA GLU A 44 -0.02 -16.09 47.42
C GLU A 44 0.12 -14.55 47.45
N ARG A 45 1.33 -14.02 47.26
CA ARG A 45 1.63 -12.58 47.24
C ARG A 45 1.63 -11.99 45.84
N ILE A 46 1.35 -12.80 44.82
CA ILE A 46 1.32 -12.37 43.42
C ILE A 46 -0.07 -12.62 42.86
N ILE A 47 -0.76 -11.53 42.52
CA ILE A 47 -2.06 -11.60 41.88
C ILE A 47 -1.82 -11.77 40.38
N VAL A 48 -2.45 -12.78 39.79
CA VAL A 48 -2.38 -13.02 38.34
C VAL A 48 -3.75 -12.91 37.70
N THR A 49 -3.82 -12.25 36.56
CA THR A 49 -5.01 -12.20 35.70
C THR A 49 -4.65 -12.65 34.28
N PRO A 50 -5.56 -13.34 33.56
CA PRO A 50 -5.25 -13.90 32.24
C PRO A 50 -5.45 -12.85 31.13
N HIS A 51 -4.57 -11.87 31.04
CA HIS A 51 -4.56 -10.83 30.00
C HIS A 51 -5.91 -10.11 29.83
N LEU A 52 -6.44 -9.63 30.95
CA LEU A 52 -7.78 -9.03 31.02
C LEU A 52 -7.77 -7.50 30.85
N GLY A 53 -6.61 -6.87 30.68
CA GLY A 53 -6.50 -5.41 30.60
C GLY A 53 -7.44 -4.72 29.59
N ALA A 54 -7.78 -5.40 28.48
CA ALA A 54 -8.69 -4.91 27.45
C ALA A 54 -10.00 -5.71 27.34
N SER A 55 -10.26 -6.64 28.26
CA SER A 55 -11.44 -7.52 28.25
C SER A 55 -12.66 -6.86 28.92
N THR A 56 -12.95 -5.61 28.58
CA THR A 56 -14.16 -4.90 29.03
C THR A 56 -15.14 -4.70 27.87
N THR A 57 -16.44 -4.65 28.17
CA THR A 57 -17.50 -4.46 27.16
C THR A 57 -17.27 -3.17 26.37
N GLU A 58 -16.93 -2.08 27.04
CA GLU A 58 -16.73 -0.76 26.45
C GLU A 58 -15.51 -0.73 25.52
N ALA A 59 -14.43 -1.43 25.89
CA ALA A 59 -13.24 -1.52 25.05
C ALA A 59 -13.52 -2.35 23.78
N GLN A 60 -14.20 -3.49 23.92
CA GLN A 60 -14.57 -4.34 22.80
C GLN A 60 -15.56 -3.65 21.86
N GLU A 61 -16.54 -2.90 22.39
CA GLU A 61 -17.49 -2.12 21.58
C GLU A 61 -16.77 -1.03 20.77
N ARG A 62 -15.85 -0.28 21.40
CA ARG A 62 -15.07 0.75 20.70
C ARG A 62 -14.23 0.15 19.58
N VAL A 63 -13.50 -0.94 19.87
CA VAL A 63 -12.69 -1.63 18.85
C VAL A 63 -13.56 -2.12 17.70
N ALA A 64 -14.75 -2.67 17.98
CA ALA A 64 -15.67 -3.12 16.94
C ALA A 64 -16.14 -1.97 16.03
N VAL A 65 -16.49 -0.81 16.62
CA VAL A 65 -16.90 0.39 15.87
C VAL A 65 -15.74 0.94 15.03
N ASP A 66 -14.54 1.04 15.61
CA ASP A 66 -13.35 1.52 14.92
C ASP A 66 -13.04 0.64 13.70
N VAL A 67 -13.00 -0.68 13.88
CA VAL A 67 -12.77 -1.65 12.79
C VAL A 67 -13.87 -1.56 11.73
N ALA A 68 -15.14 -1.39 12.12
CA ALA A 68 -16.24 -1.25 11.16
C ALA A 68 -16.06 -0.01 10.28
N HIS A 69 -15.66 1.13 10.85
CA HIS A 69 -15.35 2.33 10.06
C HIS A 69 -14.17 2.11 9.11
N GLU A 70 -13.11 1.43 9.55
CA GLU A 70 -11.98 1.13 8.67
C GLU A 70 -12.36 0.23 7.49
N VAL A 71 -13.17 -0.80 7.74
CA VAL A 71 -13.68 -1.68 6.68
C VAL A 71 -14.53 -0.88 5.67
N LEU A 72 -15.40 0.00 6.15
CA LEU A 72 -16.21 0.86 5.28
C LEU A 72 -15.35 1.81 4.44
N ALA A 73 -14.35 2.46 5.04
CA ALA A 73 -13.41 3.32 4.33
C ALA A 73 -12.73 2.56 3.17
N VAL A 74 -12.18 1.38 3.48
CA VAL A 74 -11.52 0.53 2.47
C VAL A 74 -12.48 0.10 1.37
N LEU A 75 -13.71 -0.29 1.69
CA LEU A 75 -14.71 -0.69 0.70
C LEU A 75 -15.16 0.47 -0.19
N SER A 76 -15.10 1.70 0.32
CA SER A 76 -15.36 2.95 -0.43
C SER A 76 -14.14 3.47 -1.20
N GLY A 77 -12.98 2.78 -1.12
CA GLY A 77 -11.74 3.20 -1.79
C GLY A 77 -10.90 4.21 -1.01
N GLU A 78 -11.25 4.50 0.24
CA GLU A 78 -10.47 5.33 1.16
C GLU A 78 -9.43 4.49 1.93
N PRO A 79 -8.31 5.08 2.38
CA PRO A 79 -7.31 4.35 3.18
C PRO A 79 -7.82 4.03 4.59
N ALA A 80 -7.35 2.90 5.15
CA ALA A 80 -7.54 2.59 6.57
C ALA A 80 -6.49 3.32 7.43
N THR A 81 -6.94 3.98 8.50
CA THR A 81 -6.11 4.83 9.37
C THR A 81 -5.07 4.04 10.16
N TYR A 82 -5.43 2.83 10.60
CA TYR A 82 -4.62 1.96 11.46
C TYR A 82 -4.15 0.70 10.72
N ALA A 83 -4.01 0.80 9.39
CA ALA A 83 -3.50 -0.31 8.59
C ALA A 83 -2.09 -0.72 9.03
N VAL A 84 -1.99 -1.92 9.60
CA VAL A 84 -0.71 -2.48 10.10
C VAL A 84 0.24 -2.91 8.98
N ASN A 85 -0.29 -3.06 7.76
CA ASN A 85 0.42 -3.56 6.60
C ASN A 85 0.37 -2.61 5.40
N ALA A 86 -0.08 -1.37 5.59
CA ALA A 86 -0.02 -0.33 4.57
C ALA A 86 1.06 0.70 4.92
N PRO A 87 1.73 1.29 3.92
CA PRO A 87 2.66 2.38 4.17
C PRO A 87 1.93 3.57 4.80
N LEU A 88 2.53 4.18 5.83
CA LEU A 88 2.05 5.43 6.40
C LEU A 88 2.50 6.58 5.50
N ILE A 89 1.59 7.14 4.73
CA ILE A 89 1.90 8.21 3.77
C ILE A 89 1.48 9.55 4.37
N SER A 90 2.40 10.50 4.40
CA SER A 90 2.13 11.81 4.97
C SER A 90 1.08 12.57 4.13
N ALA A 91 0.29 13.42 4.79
CA ALA A 91 -0.70 14.25 4.09
C ALA A 91 -0.03 15.21 3.08
N GLU A 92 1.17 15.68 3.38
CA GLU A 92 1.99 16.50 2.48
C GLU A 92 2.35 15.72 1.22
N THR A 93 2.92 14.52 1.36
CA THR A 93 3.22 13.63 0.24
C THR A 93 1.97 13.35 -0.58
N MET A 94 0.86 13.00 0.08
CA MET A 94 -0.41 12.71 -0.59
C MET A 94 -0.93 13.91 -1.39
N SER A 95 -0.82 15.14 -0.87
CA SER A 95 -1.24 16.34 -1.59
C SER A 95 -0.47 16.58 -2.90
N VAL A 96 0.79 16.12 -2.97
CA VAL A 96 1.62 16.23 -4.18
C VAL A 96 1.32 15.12 -5.17
N ILE A 97 1.16 13.87 -4.71
CA ILE A 97 1.01 12.71 -5.59
C ILE A 97 -0.45 12.41 -5.98
N ALA A 98 -1.43 12.82 -5.19
CA ALA A 98 -2.85 12.50 -5.42
C ALA A 98 -3.35 12.85 -6.83
N PRO A 99 -3.00 14.02 -7.42
CA PRO A 99 -3.42 14.35 -8.79
C PRO A 99 -2.89 13.37 -9.85
N TYR A 100 -1.79 12.67 -9.56
CA TYR A 100 -1.13 11.75 -10.48
C TYR A 100 -1.54 10.28 -10.29
N LEU A 101 -2.39 9.96 -9.31
CA LEU A 101 -2.89 8.59 -9.12
C LEU A 101 -3.72 8.13 -10.32
N GLU A 102 -4.63 8.98 -10.78
CA GLU A 102 -5.46 8.69 -11.96
C GLU A 102 -4.61 8.66 -13.24
N VAL A 103 -3.61 9.53 -13.34
CA VAL A 103 -2.64 9.55 -14.45
C VAL A 103 -1.88 8.22 -14.53
N ALA A 104 -1.34 7.75 -13.40
CA ALA A 104 -0.62 6.48 -13.30
C ALA A 104 -1.48 5.29 -13.73
N GLU A 105 -2.74 5.24 -13.28
CA GLU A 105 -3.67 4.18 -13.66
C GLU A 105 -4.06 4.22 -15.14
N LYS A 106 -4.40 5.42 -15.67
CA LYS A 106 -4.80 5.58 -17.07
C LYS A 106 -3.67 5.28 -18.04
N THR A 107 -2.46 5.78 -17.77
CA THR A 107 -1.28 5.51 -18.61
C THR A 107 -0.96 4.02 -18.68
N ALA A 108 -1.01 3.32 -17.54
CA ALA A 108 -0.81 1.88 -17.45
C ALA A 108 -1.91 1.06 -18.15
N SER A 109 -3.17 1.44 -17.94
CA SER A 109 -4.32 0.80 -18.59
C SER A 109 -4.26 0.95 -20.10
N LEU A 110 -3.93 2.15 -20.59
CA LEU A 110 -3.76 2.40 -22.02
C LEU A 110 -2.56 1.62 -22.57
N ALA A 111 -1.41 1.62 -21.89
CA ALA A 111 -0.24 0.85 -22.32
C ALA A 111 -0.57 -0.64 -22.48
N THR A 112 -1.36 -1.20 -21.56
CA THR A 112 -1.81 -2.60 -21.63
C THR A 112 -2.78 -2.84 -22.78
N GLN A 113 -3.76 -1.95 -22.99
CA GLN A 113 -4.73 -2.09 -24.08
C GLN A 113 -4.10 -1.95 -25.48
N LEU A 114 -3.02 -1.17 -25.59
CA LEU A 114 -2.26 -1.00 -26.83
C LEU A 114 -1.21 -2.10 -27.06
N SER A 115 -0.90 -2.88 -26.03
CA SER A 115 0.07 -3.97 -26.12
C SER A 115 -0.61 -5.27 -26.55
N ALA A 116 0.09 -6.04 -27.38
CA ALA A 116 -0.27 -7.40 -27.71
C ALA A 116 0.75 -8.39 -27.12
N GLY A 117 0.36 -9.66 -26.98
CA GLY A 117 1.23 -10.71 -26.45
C GLY A 117 1.31 -10.76 -24.92
N GLN A 118 2.24 -11.59 -24.43
CA GLN A 118 2.40 -11.84 -22.99
C GLN A 118 3.18 -10.70 -22.32
N LEU A 119 2.66 -10.18 -21.21
CA LEU A 119 3.33 -9.15 -20.41
C LEU A 119 4.61 -9.70 -19.76
N GLY A 120 5.68 -8.89 -19.79
CA GLY A 120 6.97 -9.23 -19.18
C GLY A 120 7.49 -8.13 -18.27
N ASN A 121 8.28 -7.21 -18.85
CA ASN A 121 8.91 -6.13 -18.10
C ASN A 121 8.04 -4.87 -18.14
N VAL A 122 7.94 -4.22 -16.99
CA VAL A 122 7.29 -2.92 -16.82
C VAL A 122 8.34 -1.95 -16.32
N GLU A 123 8.50 -0.81 -16.99
CA GLU A 123 9.33 0.29 -16.52
C GLU A 123 8.43 1.47 -16.17
N ILE A 124 8.51 1.95 -14.93
CA ILE A 124 7.76 3.10 -14.46
C ILE A 124 8.73 4.26 -14.26
N GLU A 125 8.46 5.39 -14.89
CA GLU A 125 9.26 6.59 -14.73
C GLU A 125 8.43 7.65 -14.00
N TYR A 126 8.95 8.12 -12.86
CA TYR A 126 8.41 9.26 -12.11
C TYR A 126 9.32 10.45 -12.38
N LEU A 127 8.81 11.45 -13.09
CA LEU A 127 9.59 12.60 -13.54
C LEU A 127 9.06 13.90 -12.93
N GLY A 128 9.97 14.78 -12.50
CA GLY A 128 9.65 16.05 -11.87
C GLY A 128 9.64 15.96 -10.34
N GLU A 129 8.91 16.86 -9.69
CA GLU A 129 8.78 16.95 -8.23
C GLU A 129 8.22 15.67 -7.58
N ILE A 130 7.35 14.94 -8.27
CA ILE A 130 6.81 13.65 -7.77
C ILE A 130 7.89 12.58 -7.59
N ALA A 131 9.04 12.71 -8.27
CA ALA A 131 10.15 11.77 -8.17
C ALA A 131 10.84 11.78 -6.80
N HIS A 132 10.60 12.82 -5.99
CA HIS A 132 11.15 13.00 -4.65
C HIS A 132 10.20 12.58 -3.53
N GLN A 133 9.00 12.10 -3.89
CA GLN A 133 7.95 11.70 -2.95
C GLN A 133 7.96 10.18 -2.71
N ASP A 134 7.19 9.73 -1.71
CA ASP A 134 6.88 8.29 -1.60
C ASP A 134 5.91 7.90 -2.72
N VAL A 135 6.45 7.24 -3.75
CA VAL A 135 5.73 6.83 -4.96
C VAL A 135 4.96 5.52 -4.79
N THR A 136 4.92 4.92 -3.59
CA THR A 136 4.23 3.64 -3.35
C THR A 136 2.76 3.63 -3.82
N PRO A 137 1.96 4.71 -3.63
CA PRO A 137 0.61 4.80 -4.21
C PRO A 137 0.60 4.83 -5.74
N LEU A 138 1.54 5.56 -6.35
CA LEU A 138 1.64 5.66 -7.80
C LEU A 138 2.00 4.30 -8.41
N ARG A 139 2.93 3.57 -7.79
CA ARG A 139 3.25 2.18 -8.17
C ARG A 139 2.02 1.28 -8.10
N ALA A 140 1.27 1.36 -7.00
CA ALA A 140 0.04 0.58 -6.85
C ALA A 140 -1.02 0.95 -7.91
N ALA A 141 -1.17 2.24 -8.22
CA ALA A 141 -2.05 2.74 -9.27
C ALA A 141 -1.63 2.25 -10.67
N VAL A 142 -0.33 2.25 -10.99
CA VAL A 142 0.19 1.65 -12.23
C VAL A 142 -0.15 0.17 -12.30
N ILE A 143 0.13 -0.61 -11.24
CA ILE A 143 -0.15 -2.05 -11.23
C ILE A 143 -1.66 -2.31 -11.38
N ARG A 144 -2.49 -1.52 -10.70
CA ARG A 144 -3.94 -1.57 -10.87
C ARG A 144 -4.33 -1.30 -12.33
N GLY A 145 -3.80 -0.24 -12.93
CA GLY A 145 -4.05 0.12 -14.32
C GLY A 145 -3.61 -0.95 -15.31
N LEU A 146 -2.45 -1.59 -15.10
CA LEU A 146 -1.99 -2.70 -15.93
C LEU A 146 -2.93 -3.89 -15.89
N LEU A 147 -3.52 -4.19 -14.73
CA LEU A 147 -4.31 -5.40 -14.53
C LEU A 147 -5.80 -5.20 -14.79
N LEU A 148 -6.31 -3.96 -14.69
CA LEU A 148 -7.73 -3.64 -14.86
C LEU A 148 -8.33 -4.17 -16.18
N PRO A 149 -7.67 -4.04 -17.36
CA PRO A 149 -8.24 -4.51 -18.62
C PRO A 149 -8.24 -6.03 -18.79
N ILE A 150 -7.44 -6.75 -17.99
CA ILE A 150 -7.15 -8.17 -18.18
C ILE A 150 -7.44 -9.03 -16.94
N SER A 151 -8.01 -8.45 -15.89
CA SER A 151 -8.25 -9.13 -14.63
C SER A 151 -9.33 -8.53 -13.76
N GLU A 152 -10.02 -9.40 -13.01
CA GLU A 152 -10.98 -9.02 -11.97
C GLU A 152 -10.38 -8.91 -10.56
N GLU A 153 -9.07 -9.18 -10.39
CA GLU A 153 -8.43 -9.18 -9.07
C GLU A 153 -8.24 -7.75 -8.58
N LYS A 154 -8.68 -7.46 -7.35
CA LYS A 154 -8.58 -6.12 -6.77
C LYS A 154 -7.14 -5.84 -6.32
N VAL A 155 -6.58 -4.78 -6.88
CA VAL A 155 -5.25 -4.25 -6.52
C VAL A 155 -5.42 -3.08 -5.55
N THR A 156 -4.66 -3.11 -4.46
CA THR A 156 -4.55 -2.08 -3.43
C THR A 156 -3.08 -1.76 -3.17
N ILE A 157 -2.79 -0.66 -2.48
CA ILE A 157 -1.42 -0.30 -2.09
C ILE A 157 -0.71 -1.37 -1.27
N VAL A 158 -1.48 -2.20 -0.56
CA VAL A 158 -0.96 -3.28 0.30
C VAL A 158 -0.58 -4.51 -0.51
N ASN A 159 -1.41 -4.91 -1.47
CA ASN A 159 -1.22 -6.16 -2.19
C ASN A 159 -0.57 -6.01 -3.57
N ALA A 160 -0.42 -4.79 -4.11
CA ALA A 160 0.00 -4.56 -5.49
C ALA A 160 1.29 -5.29 -5.86
N SER A 161 2.33 -5.20 -5.04
CA SER A 161 3.61 -5.88 -5.30
C SER A 161 3.47 -7.40 -5.35
N LEU A 162 2.70 -7.98 -4.41
CA LEU A 162 2.45 -9.42 -4.37
C LEU A 162 1.64 -9.89 -5.59
N VAL A 163 0.63 -9.11 -5.99
CA VAL A 163 -0.19 -9.41 -7.17
C VAL A 163 0.68 -9.36 -8.44
N ALA A 164 1.52 -8.35 -8.58
CA ALA A 164 2.43 -8.23 -9.72
C ALA A 164 3.42 -9.40 -9.81
N GLU A 165 4.04 -9.78 -8.69
CA GLU A 165 4.99 -10.89 -8.63
C GLU A 165 4.35 -12.23 -9.00
N ARG A 166 3.14 -12.52 -8.49
CA ARG A 166 2.38 -13.74 -8.82
C ARG A 166 2.06 -13.85 -10.31
N ARG A 167 1.98 -12.73 -11.02
CA ARG A 167 1.77 -12.69 -12.48
C ARG A 167 3.06 -12.65 -13.28
N GLY A 168 4.21 -12.72 -12.63
CA GLY A 168 5.52 -12.67 -13.27
C GLY A 168 5.88 -11.31 -13.85
N LEU A 169 5.20 -10.23 -13.44
CA LEU A 169 5.53 -8.87 -13.87
C LEU A 169 6.84 -8.44 -13.21
N LYS A 170 7.82 -8.05 -14.03
CA LYS A 170 9.09 -7.50 -13.56
C LYS A 170 9.03 -5.98 -13.65
N ILE A 171 8.83 -5.35 -12.50
CA ILE A 171 8.67 -3.89 -12.40
C ILE A 171 10.02 -3.26 -12.07
N GLY A 172 10.51 -2.42 -12.97
CA GLY A 172 11.59 -1.47 -12.74
C GLY A 172 11.03 -0.07 -12.55
N GLU A 173 11.66 0.71 -11.68
CA GLU A 173 11.26 2.09 -11.36
C GLU A 173 12.45 3.02 -11.60
N ARG A 174 12.18 4.18 -12.22
CA ARG A 174 13.19 5.21 -12.50
C ARG A 174 12.67 6.57 -12.06
N MET A 175 13.52 7.31 -11.37
CA MET A 175 13.27 8.69 -10.97
C MET A 175 14.11 9.64 -11.83
N GLY A 176 13.57 10.79 -12.19
CA GLY A 176 14.31 11.74 -13.03
C GLY A 176 13.73 13.14 -13.06
N ALA A 177 14.46 14.04 -13.70
CA ALA A 177 13.95 15.35 -14.08
C ALA A 177 12.95 15.20 -15.23
N VAL A 178 12.01 16.14 -15.31
CA VAL A 178 11.07 16.28 -16.42
C VAL A 178 11.56 17.38 -17.36
N GLU A 179 11.22 17.28 -18.64
CA GLU A 179 11.46 18.34 -19.62
C GLU A 179 10.24 19.26 -19.73
N GLU A 180 10.48 20.55 -20.03
CA GLU A 180 9.39 21.48 -20.33
C GLU A 180 8.53 20.96 -21.50
N PRO A 181 7.21 21.17 -21.49
CA PRO A 181 6.46 22.12 -20.64
C PRO A 181 5.87 21.51 -19.35
N TYR A 182 6.15 20.24 -19.03
CA TYR A 182 5.46 19.55 -17.95
C TYR A 182 6.18 19.72 -16.61
N ALA A 183 5.43 19.99 -15.55
CA ALA A 183 5.98 20.04 -14.19
C ALA A 183 6.24 18.65 -13.61
N ASN A 184 5.43 17.65 -14.00
CA ASN A 184 5.57 16.26 -13.59
C ASN A 184 5.03 15.32 -14.67
N LEU A 185 5.64 14.15 -14.82
CA LEU A 185 5.14 13.07 -15.68
C LEU A 185 5.20 11.73 -14.97
N VAL A 186 4.17 10.91 -15.20
CA VAL A 186 4.24 9.47 -14.97
C VAL A 186 4.32 8.79 -16.33
N SER A 187 5.37 8.01 -16.56
CA SER A 187 5.50 7.19 -17.77
C SER A 187 5.51 5.71 -17.43
N VAL A 188 4.81 4.92 -18.25
CA VAL A 188 4.76 3.47 -18.17
C VAL A 188 5.24 2.91 -19.49
N GLY A 189 6.38 2.23 -19.45
CA GLY A 189 6.89 1.39 -20.53
C GLY A 189 6.51 -0.06 -20.27
N LEU A 190 5.93 -0.72 -21.25
CA LEU A 190 5.51 -2.12 -21.19
C LEU A 190 6.21 -2.90 -22.30
N THR A 191 6.98 -3.92 -21.92
CA THR A 191 7.59 -4.87 -22.86
C THR A 191 6.82 -6.19 -22.82
N THR A 192 6.33 -6.62 -23.97
CA THR A 192 5.66 -7.90 -24.16
C THR A 192 6.45 -8.81 -25.09
N SER A 193 5.92 -10.00 -25.35
CA SER A 193 6.46 -10.91 -26.35
C SER A 193 6.38 -10.38 -27.80
N GLU A 194 5.55 -9.38 -28.08
CA GLU A 194 5.31 -8.87 -29.43
C GLU A 194 5.89 -7.48 -29.68
N GLY A 195 6.21 -6.72 -28.63
CA GLY A 195 6.82 -5.41 -28.78
C GLY A 195 6.92 -4.62 -27.49
N THR A 196 7.14 -3.32 -27.64
CA THR A 196 7.22 -2.37 -26.55
C THR A 196 6.22 -1.25 -26.78
N THR A 197 5.51 -0.86 -25.72
CA THR A 197 4.62 0.29 -25.72
C THR A 197 5.02 1.23 -24.61
N LYS A 198 5.13 2.52 -24.92
CA LYS A 198 5.40 3.56 -23.91
C LYS A 198 4.22 4.52 -23.87
N VAL A 199 3.71 4.82 -22.68
CA VAL A 199 2.68 5.84 -22.49
C VAL A 199 3.16 6.78 -21.39
N ALA A 200 2.95 8.09 -21.55
CA ALA A 200 3.18 9.05 -20.47
C ALA A 200 2.00 9.98 -20.31
N GLY A 201 1.81 10.47 -19.10
CA GLY A 201 0.72 11.34 -18.74
C GLY A 201 1.11 12.35 -17.67
N THR A 202 0.30 13.38 -17.55
CA THR A 202 0.42 14.43 -16.54
C THR A 202 -0.95 14.78 -15.96
N SER A 203 -0.95 15.46 -14.82
CA SER A 203 -2.16 16.07 -14.28
C SER A 203 -2.26 17.51 -14.79
N ALA A 204 -3.33 17.82 -15.50
CA ALA A 204 -3.71 19.17 -15.88
C ALA A 204 -4.83 19.70 -14.97
N HIS A 205 -5.27 20.93 -15.21
CA HIS A 205 -6.33 21.61 -14.44
C HIS A 205 -7.70 20.90 -14.46
N ASP A 206 -7.99 20.17 -15.53
CA ASP A 206 -9.21 19.45 -15.82
C ASP A 206 -9.10 17.94 -15.57
N GLY A 207 -7.91 17.46 -15.17
CA GLY A 207 -7.69 16.09 -14.71
C GLY A 207 -6.50 15.41 -15.38
N ALA A 208 -6.56 14.08 -15.48
CA ALA A 208 -5.46 13.27 -16.02
C ALA A 208 -5.42 13.30 -17.55
N HIS A 209 -4.30 13.76 -18.10
CA HIS A 209 -4.02 13.80 -19.54
C HIS A 209 -2.99 12.73 -19.93
N VAL A 210 -3.21 12.08 -21.07
CA VAL A 210 -2.16 11.30 -21.74
C VAL A 210 -1.47 12.22 -22.74
N VAL A 211 -0.14 12.32 -22.62
CA VAL A 211 0.67 13.28 -23.38
C VAL A 211 1.70 12.64 -24.30
N LEU A 212 1.96 11.35 -24.14
CA LEU A 212 2.86 10.59 -24.99
C LEU A 212 2.32 9.19 -25.22
N ILE A 213 2.34 8.74 -26.47
CA ILE A 213 2.12 7.34 -26.86
C ILE A 213 3.23 6.95 -27.84
N ASN A 214 4.06 6.00 -27.42
CA ASN A 214 5.30 5.60 -28.07
C ASN A 214 6.19 6.83 -28.34
N ASP A 215 6.42 7.15 -29.61
CA ASP A 215 7.25 8.28 -30.03
C ASP A 215 6.42 9.53 -30.39
N PHE A 216 5.09 9.49 -30.18
CA PHE A 216 4.18 10.56 -30.56
C PHE A 216 3.69 11.36 -29.35
N TRP A 217 3.99 12.65 -29.36
CA TRP A 217 3.40 13.61 -28.43
C TRP A 217 1.94 13.87 -28.80
N VAL A 218 1.07 13.76 -27.80
CA VAL A 218 -0.38 13.94 -27.92
C VAL A 218 -0.87 14.82 -26.77
N ASP A 219 -2.14 15.19 -26.80
CA ASP A 219 -2.81 15.79 -25.65
C ASP A 219 -4.23 15.24 -25.58
N ILE A 220 -4.36 14.11 -24.88
CA ILE A 220 -5.63 13.40 -24.73
C ILE A 220 -6.20 13.77 -23.36
N PRO A 221 -7.27 14.59 -23.30
CA PRO A 221 -7.86 15.03 -22.05
C PRO A 221 -8.60 13.89 -21.34
N PRO A 222 -8.96 14.04 -20.05
CA PRO A 222 -9.81 13.10 -19.36
C PRO A 222 -11.19 13.02 -20.02
N GLY A 223 -11.74 11.82 -20.10
CA GLY A 223 -13.10 11.60 -20.57
C GLY A 223 -13.60 10.20 -20.25
N ASP A 224 -14.91 10.07 -20.10
CA ASP A 224 -15.62 8.82 -19.80
C ASP A 224 -16.03 8.05 -21.07
N GLY A 225 -15.40 8.38 -22.20
CA GLY A 225 -15.73 7.87 -23.52
C GLY A 225 -14.79 6.77 -24.03
N TYR A 226 -15.04 6.34 -25.26
CA TYR A 226 -14.14 5.45 -25.98
C TYR A 226 -13.07 6.26 -26.70
N LEU A 227 -11.81 5.85 -26.55
CA LEU A 227 -10.71 6.33 -27.37
C LEU A 227 -10.43 5.29 -28.46
N LEU A 228 -10.53 5.68 -29.72
CA LEU A 228 -10.09 4.86 -30.84
C LEU A 228 -8.68 5.30 -31.26
N LEU A 229 -7.72 4.38 -31.14
CA LEU A 229 -6.36 4.59 -31.64
C LEU A 229 -6.15 3.74 -32.89
N CYS A 230 -5.63 4.36 -33.94
CA CYS A 230 -5.34 3.70 -35.21
C CYS A 230 -3.91 4.04 -35.61
N GLU A 231 -3.10 3.00 -35.85
CA GLU A 231 -1.80 3.14 -36.48
C GLU A 231 -1.95 2.84 -37.96
N ASN A 232 -1.54 3.78 -38.81
CA ASN A 232 -1.61 3.64 -40.25
C ASN A 232 -0.25 3.93 -40.88
N LEU A 233 0.04 3.23 -41.98
CA LEU A 233 1.09 3.67 -42.89
C LEU A 233 0.56 4.90 -43.63
N ASP A 234 1.35 5.98 -43.65
CA ASP A 234 1.01 7.18 -44.38
C ASP A 234 1.09 6.91 -45.90
N ARG A 235 -0.05 6.54 -46.48
CA ARG A 235 -0.22 6.20 -47.89
C ARG A 235 -1.57 6.73 -48.41
N PRO A 236 -1.65 7.23 -49.65
CA PRO A 236 -2.90 7.67 -50.28
C PRO A 236 -3.94 6.56 -50.45
#